data_AF-A0A7V4TKV6-F1
#
_entry.id   AF-A0A7V4TKV6-F1
#
_cell.length_a   1.000
_cell.length_b   1.000
_cell.length_c   1.000
_cell.angle_alpha   90.00
_cell.angle_beta   90.00
_cell.angle_gamma   90.00
#
_symmetry.space_group_name_H-M   'P 1'
#
loop_
_entity.id
_entity.type
_entity.pdbx_description
1 polymer ?
#
loop_
_entity_poly.entity_id
_entity_poly.type
_entity_poly.pdbx_seq_one_letter_code
_entity_poly.pdbx_strand_id
1 'polypeptide(L)'
;MAKKKKVKISRKQLLNEPDEFITFSSKLLKFTIDHKSQITIAVSVIFCFILAFSGWRYFLNKAEDKASISLDRNITRYESVKVKEGANKAYLEVEKDFQLLLKKYSGRHGGKLARVIFANICYNAGKPDEA
;
A
#
# COMPACT_ATOMS: atom_id res chain seq x y z
N MET A 1 -33.60 -48.74 -15.32
CA MET A 1 -33.25 -47.64 -14.38
C MET A 1 -33.14 -48.22 -12.96
N ALA A 2 -31.94 -48.49 -12.47
CA ALA A 2 -31.73 -49.11 -11.16
C ALA A 2 -31.75 -48.05 -10.04
N LYS A 3 -32.72 -48.14 -9.11
CA LYS A 3 -32.79 -47.27 -7.93
C LYS A 3 -31.65 -47.60 -6.96
N LYS A 4 -30.72 -46.66 -6.78
CA LYS A 4 -29.60 -46.75 -5.83
C LYS A 4 -30.16 -46.81 -4.40
N LYS A 5 -30.01 -47.94 -3.71
CA LYS A 5 -30.48 -48.16 -2.33
C LYS A 5 -29.61 -47.32 -1.38
N LYS A 6 -30.18 -46.28 -0.77
CA LYS A 6 -29.49 -45.46 0.25
C LYS A 6 -29.30 -46.31 1.51
N VAL A 7 -28.05 -46.62 1.86
CA VAL A 7 -27.69 -47.28 3.11
C VAL A 7 -28.04 -46.32 4.26
N LYS A 8 -28.97 -46.70 5.13
CA LYS A 8 -29.32 -45.93 6.34
C LYS A 8 -28.30 -46.25 7.44
N ILE A 9 -27.40 -45.32 7.72
CA ILE A 9 -26.45 -45.41 8.84
C ILE A 9 -27.24 -45.24 10.15
N SER A 10 -26.98 -46.10 11.14
CA SER A 10 -27.66 -46.09 12.44
C SER A 10 -27.18 -44.91 13.29
N ARG A 11 -28.10 -44.19 13.95
CA ARG A 11 -27.79 -43.07 14.85
C ARG A 11 -26.80 -43.45 15.97
N LYS A 12 -26.72 -44.74 16.33
CA LYS A 12 -25.79 -45.27 17.33
C LYS A 12 -24.36 -45.48 16.80
N GLN A 13 -24.16 -45.58 15.49
CA GLN A 13 -22.83 -45.63 14.87
C GLN A 13 -22.18 -44.24 14.82
N LEU A 14 -22.94 -43.21 14.46
CA LEU A 14 -22.53 -41.80 14.50
C LEU A 14 -22.14 -41.30 15.91
N LEU A 15 -22.62 -41.96 16.96
CA LEU A 15 -22.34 -41.58 18.36
C LEU A 15 -21.06 -42.24 18.92
N ASN A 16 -20.56 -43.30 18.28
CA ASN A 16 -19.42 -44.10 18.75
C ASN A 16 -18.13 -43.87 17.96
N GLU A 17 -18.20 -43.25 16.78
CA GLU A 17 -17.00 -42.83 16.04
C GLU A 17 -16.44 -41.56 16.69
N PRO A 18 -15.13 -41.50 17.00
CA PRO A 18 -14.52 -40.28 17.47
C PRO A 18 -14.66 -39.25 16.35
N ASP A 19 -15.44 -38.21 16.64
CA ASP A 19 -15.81 -37.15 15.70
C ASP A 19 -14.59 -36.72 14.87
N GLU A 20 -14.73 -36.63 13.55
CA GLU A 20 -13.61 -36.33 12.65
C GLU A 20 -12.90 -35.03 13.05
N PHE A 21 -13.67 -34.07 13.58
CA PHE A 21 -13.18 -32.81 14.13
C PHE A 21 -12.32 -33.00 15.39
N ILE A 22 -12.69 -33.89 16.30
CA ILE A 22 -11.94 -34.16 17.52
C ILE A 22 -10.64 -34.88 17.17
N THR A 23 -10.70 -35.85 16.26
CA THR A 23 -9.51 -36.57 15.79
C THR A 23 -8.56 -35.64 15.04
N PHE A 24 -9.07 -34.79 14.16
CA PHE A 24 -8.29 -33.78 13.44
C PHE A 24 -7.65 -32.77 14.40
N SER A 25 -8.43 -32.18 15.29
CA SER A 25 -7.93 -31.18 16.26
C SER A 25 -6.89 -31.77 17.20
N SER A 26 -7.11 -33.01 17.67
CA SER A 26 -6.15 -33.71 18.54
C SER A 26 -4.83 -34.00 17.81
N LYS A 27 -4.89 -34.37 16.53
CA LYS A 27 -3.70 -34.61 15.70
C LYS A 27 -2.94 -33.30 15.45
N LEU A 28 -3.66 -32.20 15.22
CA LEU A 28 -3.09 -30.88 15.01
C LEU A 28 -2.45 -30.31 16.29
N LEU A 29 -3.08 -30.52 17.44
CA LEU A 29 -2.53 -30.16 18.75
C LEU A 29 -1.27 -30.95 19.10
N LYS A 30 -1.27 -32.27 18.88
CA LYS A 30 -0.08 -33.11 19.07
C LYS A 30 1.08 -32.64 18.18
N PHE A 31 0.80 -32.38 16.89
CA PHE A 31 1.79 -31.82 15.98
C PHE A 31 2.34 -30.47 16.46
N THR A 32 1.46 -29.62 17.00
CA THR A 32 1.83 -28.30 17.54
C THR A 32 2.72 -28.41 18.78
N ILE A 33 2.47 -29.39 19.64
CA ILE A 33 3.29 -29.66 20.83
C ILE A 33 4.66 -30.23 20.42
N ASP A 34 4.68 -31.22 19.54
CA ASP A 34 5.91 -31.85 19.05
C ASP A 34 6.84 -30.84 18.36
N HIS A 35 6.27 -29.88 17.62
CA HIS A 35 7.01 -28.87 16.86
C HIS A 35 6.93 -27.47 17.50
N LYS A 36 6.64 -27.38 18.80
CA LYS A 36 6.39 -26.08 19.49
C LYS A 36 7.47 -25.04 19.23
N SER A 37 8.75 -25.44 19.30
CA SER A 37 9.88 -24.53 19.05
C SER A 37 9.89 -24.03 17.60
N GLN A 38 9.73 -24.92 16.62
CA GLN A 38 9.72 -24.56 15.20
C GLN A 38 8.53 -23.65 14.85
N ILE A 39 7.34 -23.94 15.42
CA ILE A 39 6.14 -23.12 15.22
C ILE A 39 6.32 -21.74 15.84
N THR A 40 6.91 -21.65 17.05
CA THR A 40 7.16 -20.36 17.71
C THR A 40 8.13 -19.50 16.89
N ILE A 41 9.20 -20.11 16.36
CA ILE A 41 10.15 -19.43 15.47
C ILE A 41 9.45 -18.99 14.18
N ALA A 42 8.68 -19.86 13.55
CA ALA A 42 7.96 -19.54 12.32
C ALA A 42 6.98 -18.36 12.51
N VAL A 43 6.19 -18.38 13.59
CA VAL A 43 5.26 -17.29 13.93
C VAL A 43 6.02 -16.00 14.21
N SER A 44 7.13 -16.07 14.95
CA SER A 44 7.97 -14.90 15.23
C SER A 44 8.53 -14.28 13.95
N VAL A 45 9.04 -15.10 13.02
CA VAL A 45 9.55 -14.64 11.73
C VAL A 45 8.45 -13.97 10.90
N ILE A 46 7.27 -14.59 10.82
CA ILE A 46 6.11 -14.01 10.12
C ILE A 46 5.74 -12.66 10.74
N PHE A 47 5.70 -12.57 12.07
CA PHE A 47 5.39 -11.33 12.77
C PHE A 47 6.43 -10.23 12.47
N CYS A 48 7.73 -10.57 12.47
CA CYS A 48 8.78 -9.66 12.06
C CYS A 48 8.60 -9.17 10.62
N PHE A 49 8.23 -10.05 9.68
CA PHE A 49 7.93 -9.65 8.30
C PHE A 49 6.73 -8.71 8.21
N ILE A 50 5.67 -8.96 8.96
CA ILE A 50 4.48 -8.09 9.01
C ILE A 50 4.87 -6.71 9.52
N LEU A 51 5.64 -6.64 10.62
CA LEU A 51 6.11 -5.37 11.17
C LEU A 51 7.02 -4.62 10.20
N ALA A 52 7.98 -5.31 9.57
CA ALA A 52 8.88 -4.72 8.60
C ALA A 52 8.11 -4.18 7.38
N PHE A 53 7.16 -4.96 6.85
CA PHE A 53 6.33 -4.55 5.73
C PHE A 53 5.42 -3.37 6.09
N SER A 54 4.80 -3.39 7.27
CA SER A 54 3.96 -2.31 7.78
C SER A 54 4.77 -1.03 7.99
N GLY A 55 5.94 -1.13 8.62
CA GLY A 55 6.87 -0.02 8.81
C GLY A 55 7.30 0.58 7.47
N TRP A 56 7.72 -0.27 6.53
CA TRP A 56 8.05 0.16 5.17
C TRP A 56 6.90 0.92 4.51
N ARG A 57 5.68 0.34 4.49
CA ARG A 57 4.47 0.99 3.99
C ARG A 57 4.20 2.33 4.66
N TYR A 58 4.36 2.42 5.97
CA TYR A 58 4.13 3.65 6.72
C TYR A 58 5.13 4.75 6.34
N PHE A 59 6.42 4.42 6.22
CA PHE A 59 7.42 5.39 5.76
C PHE A 59 7.18 5.84 4.33
N LEU A 60 6.71 4.94 3.47
CA LEU A 60 6.31 5.26 2.09
C LEU A 60 5.16 6.28 2.08
N ASN A 61 4.07 5.99 2.79
CA ASN A 61 2.90 6.88 2.83
C ASN A 61 3.25 8.25 3.43
N LYS A 62 4.03 8.28 4.51
CA LYS A 62 4.46 9.54 5.15
C LYS A 62 5.33 10.40 4.24
N ALA A 63 6.10 9.78 3.35
CA ALA A 63 6.88 10.50 2.33
C ALA A 63 5.97 11.06 1.22
N GLU A 64 4.89 10.36 0.87
CA GLU A 64 3.89 10.85 -0.08
C GLU A 64 3.11 12.04 0.48
N ASP A 65 2.66 12.00 1.74
CA ASP A 65 1.96 13.13 2.36
C ASP A 65 2.80 14.41 2.33
N LYS A 66 4.09 14.30 2.66
CA LYS A 66 5.02 15.43 2.59
C LYS A 66 5.20 15.96 1.17
N ALA A 67 5.22 15.07 0.18
CA ALA A 67 5.32 15.47 -1.22
C ALA A 67 4.04 16.21 -1.67
N SER A 68 2.86 15.71 -1.31
CA SER A 68 1.56 16.33 -1.62
C SER A 68 1.43 17.70 -0.96
N ILE A 69 1.73 17.83 0.33
CA ILE A 69 1.69 19.13 1.04
C ILE A 69 2.65 20.15 0.40
N SER A 70 3.86 19.70 0.01
CA SER A 70 4.83 20.56 -0.66
C SER A 70 4.34 20.99 -2.05
N LEU A 71 3.68 20.09 -2.77
CA LEU A 71 3.10 20.35 -4.09
C LEU A 71 1.96 21.37 -3.99
N ASP A 72 1.01 21.15 -3.08
CA ASP A 72 -0.13 22.04 -2.87
C ASP A 72 0.32 23.46 -2.53
N ARG A 73 1.31 23.60 -1.62
CA ARG A 73 1.88 24.90 -1.27
C ARG A 73 2.45 25.64 -2.48
N ASN A 74 3.15 24.92 -3.36
CA ASN A 74 3.75 25.51 -4.56
C ASN A 74 2.69 25.90 -5.59
N ILE A 75 1.63 25.10 -5.73
CA ILE A 75 0.49 25.42 -6.61
C ILE A 75 -0.23 26.66 -6.11
N THR A 76 -0.57 26.73 -4.81
CA THR A 76 -1.23 27.90 -4.23
C THR A 76 -0.38 29.15 -4.41
N ARG A 77 0.94 29.05 -4.25
CA ARG A 77 1.86 30.17 -4.49
C ARG A 77 1.82 30.60 -5.96
N TYR A 78 1.95 29.65 -6.88
CA TYR A 78 1.86 29.90 -8.32
C TYR A 78 0.55 30.61 -8.70
N GLU A 79 -0.60 30.10 -8.24
CA GLU A 79 -1.90 30.70 -8.54
C GLU A 79 -2.00 32.12 -7.97
N SER A 80 -1.52 32.35 -6.75
CA SER A 80 -1.56 33.67 -6.11
C SER A 80 -0.73 34.72 -6.86
N VAL A 81 0.43 34.32 -7.40
CA VAL A 81 1.32 35.20 -8.17
C VAL A 81 0.83 35.35 -9.60
N LYS A 82 0.30 34.29 -10.21
CA LYS A 82 -0.27 34.31 -11.56
C LYS A 82 -1.40 35.34 -11.67
N VAL A 83 -2.27 35.41 -10.66
CA VAL A 83 -3.38 36.39 -10.60
C VAL A 83 -2.86 37.83 -10.47
N LYS A 84 -1.76 38.05 -9.74
CA LYS A 84 -1.24 39.40 -9.47
C LYS A 84 -0.30 39.94 -10.54
N GLU A 85 0.58 39.10 -11.06
CA GLU A 85 1.77 39.51 -11.81
C GLU A 85 1.96 38.77 -13.15
N GLY A 86 1.07 37.83 -13.48
CA GLY A 86 1.10 37.06 -14.71
C GLY A 86 1.94 35.77 -14.65
N ALA A 87 1.80 34.93 -15.67
CA ALA A 87 2.34 33.56 -15.69
C ALA A 87 3.87 33.49 -15.67
N ASN A 88 4.58 34.43 -16.33
CA ASN A 88 6.05 34.39 -16.44
C ASN A 88 6.76 34.64 -15.11
N LYS A 89 6.27 35.59 -14.31
CA LYS A 89 6.84 35.86 -12.98
C LYS A 89 6.48 34.76 -11.99
N ALA A 90 5.24 34.26 -12.07
CA ALA A 90 4.79 33.13 -11.27
C ALA A 90 5.65 31.88 -11.51
N TYR A 91 6.03 31.62 -12.77
CA TYR A 91 6.95 30.55 -13.14
C TYR A 91 8.32 30.69 -12.46
N LEU A 92 8.98 31.85 -12.63
CA LEU A 92 10.32 32.10 -12.09
C LEU A 92 10.40 31.94 -10.56
N GLU A 93 9.30 32.23 -9.87
CA GLU A 93 9.23 32.14 -8.41
C GLU A 93 9.08 30.70 -7.91
N VAL A 94 8.41 29.81 -8.68
CA VAL A 94 8.13 28.42 -8.27
C VAL A 94 9.03 27.39 -8.95
N GLU A 95 9.76 27.76 -10.01
CA GLU A 95 10.59 26.87 -10.82
C GLU A 95 11.57 26.04 -9.95
N LYS A 96 12.35 26.72 -9.11
CA LYS A 96 13.36 26.06 -8.25
C LYS A 96 12.72 25.07 -7.28
N ASP A 97 11.59 25.43 -6.71
CA ASP A 97 10.87 24.60 -5.74
C ASP A 97 10.26 23.36 -6.43
N PHE A 98 9.71 23.53 -7.64
CA PHE A 98 9.24 22.41 -8.47
C PHE A 98 10.38 21.50 -8.93
N GLN A 99 11.52 22.03 -9.36
CA GLN A 99 12.70 21.23 -9.73
C GLN A 99 13.22 20.41 -8.55
N LEU A 100 13.26 21.01 -7.34
CA LEU A 100 13.61 20.30 -6.10
C LEU A 100 12.60 19.18 -5.79
N LEU A 101 11.31 19.46 -5.94
CA LEU A 101 10.24 18.50 -5.69
C LEU A 101 10.30 17.33 -6.69
N LEU A 102 10.55 17.61 -7.97
CA LEU A 102 10.77 16.60 -9.01
C LEU A 102 12.01 15.77 -8.74
N LYS A 103 13.14 16.39 -8.36
CA LYS A 103 14.37 15.65 -8.04
C LYS A 103 14.19 14.73 -6.83
N LYS A 104 13.51 15.20 -5.79
CA LYS A 104 13.35 14.48 -4.52
C LYS A 104 12.22 13.43 -4.55
N TYR A 105 11.17 13.67 -5.32
CA TYR A 105 9.94 12.85 -5.30
C TYR A 105 9.52 12.28 -6.65
N SER A 106 10.34 12.37 -7.72
CA SER A 106 10.02 11.87 -9.08
C SER A 106 9.45 10.45 -9.15
N GLY A 107 9.94 9.53 -8.31
CA GLY A 107 9.46 8.15 -8.27
C GLY A 107 8.14 7.94 -7.50
N ARG A 108 7.61 8.96 -6.84
CA ARG A 108 6.40 8.92 -6.00
C ARG A 108 5.19 9.42 -6.75
N HIS A 109 3.98 9.09 -6.27
CA HIS A 109 2.75 9.56 -6.89
C HIS A 109 2.68 11.09 -6.97
N GLY A 110 3.02 11.78 -5.87
CA GLY A 110 3.08 13.25 -5.82
C GLY A 110 4.10 13.87 -6.78
N GLY A 111 5.25 13.22 -7.02
CA GLY A 111 6.23 13.72 -8.00
C GLY A 111 5.81 13.50 -9.45
N LYS A 112 5.06 12.43 -9.75
CA LYS A 112 4.45 12.22 -11.07
C LYS A 112 3.41 13.30 -11.37
N LEU A 113 2.53 13.60 -10.41
CA LEU A 113 1.57 14.69 -10.52
C LEU A 113 2.28 16.05 -10.67
N ALA A 114 3.31 16.28 -9.87
CA ALA A 114 4.11 17.50 -9.97
C ALA A 114 4.73 17.71 -11.35
N ARG A 115 5.14 16.63 -12.04
CA ARG A 115 5.70 16.72 -13.38
C ARG A 115 4.66 17.24 -14.38
N VAL A 116 3.45 16.68 -14.33
CA VAL A 116 2.35 17.11 -15.22
C VAL A 116 1.97 18.57 -14.95
N ILE A 117 1.91 18.95 -13.67
CA ILE A 117 1.58 20.31 -13.27
C ILE A 117 2.68 21.28 -13.69
N PHE A 118 3.95 20.93 -13.48
CA PHE A 118 5.08 21.75 -13.89
C PHE A 118 5.13 21.94 -15.41
N ALA A 119 4.86 20.89 -16.20
CA ALA A 119 4.75 21.01 -17.64
C ALA A 119 3.66 22.00 -18.07
N ASN A 120 2.50 21.99 -17.40
CA ASN A 120 1.45 22.97 -17.64
C ASN A 120 1.87 24.39 -17.25
N ILE A 121 2.62 24.56 -16.15
CA ILE A 121 3.17 25.88 -15.75
C ILE A 121 4.17 26.38 -16.81
N CYS A 122 5.07 25.53 -17.30
CA CYS A 122 6.03 25.85 -18.37
C CYS A 122 5.31 26.27 -19.67
N TYR A 123 4.26 25.52 -20.05
CA TYR A 123 3.43 25.86 -21.21
C TYR A 123 2.75 27.23 -21.06
N ASN A 124 2.17 27.51 -19.90
CA ASN A 124 1.53 28.80 -19.61
C ASN A 124 2.51 29.97 -19.59
N ALA A 125 3.78 29.73 -19.29
CA ALA A 125 4.85 30.71 -19.33
C ALA A 125 5.48 30.87 -20.73
N GLY A 126 4.99 30.15 -21.74
CA GLY A 126 5.53 30.19 -23.10
C GLY A 126 6.91 29.52 -23.24
N LYS A 127 7.27 28.63 -22.31
CA LYS A 127 8.55 27.92 -22.27
C LYS A 127 8.37 26.40 -22.35
N PRO A 128 7.89 25.85 -23.48
CA PRO A 128 7.63 24.42 -23.60
C PRO A 128 8.91 23.56 -23.53
N ASP A 129 10.07 24.12 -23.84
CA ASP A 129 11.35 23.38 -23.84
C ASP A 129 11.88 23.07 -22.43
N GLU A 130 11.39 23.77 -21.40
CA GLU A 130 11.78 23.56 -19.99
C GLU A 130 10.87 22.54 -19.26
N ALA A 131 9.88 21.96 -19.96
CA ALA A 131 8.84 21.05 -19.41
C ALA A 131 9.28 19.59 -19.23
#